data_AF-A0A7T8GNQ6-F1
#
_entry.id   AF-A0A7T8GNQ6-F1
#
_cell.length_a   1.000
_cell.length_b   1.000
_cell.length_c   1.000
_cell.angle_alpha   90.00
_cell.angle_beta   90.00
_cell.angle_gamma   90.00
#
_symmetry.space_group_name_H-M   'P 1'
#
loop_
_entity.id
_entity.type
_entity.pdbx_description
1 polymer ?
#
loop_
_entity_poly.entity_id
_entity_poly.type
_entity_poly.pdbx_seq_one_letter_code
_entity_poly.pdbx_strand_id
1 'polypeptide(L)'
;ILGNMILRELAPTLHIPWNMPFQLDDPPIVPTTVGKMMELRCVVGVIRHGDRTPKQKMKLEVRHPKFFDIFRKYSESHKFARIKLKKPQQLQEILDIVRELLEQIDRGSSESELIEEKRSKLEQIKHVLEMYGHFSGINRKVQLKYQPKGRPRNSSSDD
;
A
#
# COMPACT_ATOMS: atom_id res chain seq x y z
N ILE A 1 1.07 -0.85 -43.57
CA ILE A 1 2.33 -0.30 -44.13
C ILE A 1 2.82 -1.16 -45.30
N LEU A 2 3.27 -2.41 -45.11
CA LEU A 2 3.79 -3.26 -46.20
C LEU A 2 2.77 -3.49 -47.34
N GLY A 3 1.50 -3.74 -47.03
CA GLY A 3 0.45 -3.91 -48.04
C GLY A 3 0.26 -2.69 -48.94
N ASN A 4 0.29 -1.47 -48.38
CA ASN A 4 0.22 -0.22 -49.16
C ASN A 4 1.48 -0.02 -50.02
N MET A 5 2.66 -0.39 -49.51
CA MET A 5 3.90 -0.32 -50.30
C MET A 5 3.87 -1.29 -51.49
N ILE A 6 3.39 -2.51 -51.27
CA ILE A 6 3.25 -3.53 -52.34
C ILE A 6 2.22 -3.07 -53.38
N LEU A 7 1.06 -2.58 -52.95
CA LEU A 7 0.02 -2.09 -53.86
C LEU A 7 0.48 -0.86 -54.65
N ARG A 8 1.24 0.06 -54.03
CA ARG A 8 1.80 1.23 -54.70
C ARG A 8 2.75 0.85 -55.84
N GLU A 9 3.54 -0.21 -55.65
CA GLU A 9 4.48 -0.68 -56.66
C GLU A 9 3.78 -1.50 -57.76
N LEU A 10 2.86 -2.41 -57.39
CA LEU A 10 2.29 -3.38 -58.33
C LEU A 10 1.02 -2.91 -59.04
N ALA A 11 0.20 -2.04 -58.41
CA ALA A 11 -1.07 -1.63 -58.99
C ALA A 11 -0.91 -0.92 -60.37
N PRO A 12 0.08 -0.04 -60.60
CA PRO A 12 0.33 0.53 -61.92
C PRO A 12 0.75 -0.52 -62.96
N THR A 13 1.59 -1.48 -62.59
CA THR A 13 2.05 -2.56 -63.48
C THR A 13 0.90 -3.47 -63.89
N LEU A 14 0.00 -3.74 -62.95
CA LEU A 14 -1.14 -4.64 -63.15
C LEU A 14 -2.40 -3.92 -63.64
N HIS A 15 -2.32 -2.61 -63.94
CA HIS A 15 -3.45 -1.76 -64.35
C HIS A 15 -4.65 -1.85 -63.39
N ILE A 16 -4.39 -2.05 -62.10
CA ILE A 16 -5.42 -2.10 -61.08
C ILE A 16 -5.77 -0.65 -60.72
N PRO A 17 -7.03 -0.21 -60.87
CA PRO A 17 -7.45 1.12 -60.46
C PRO A 17 -7.37 1.23 -58.93
N TRP A 18 -6.27 1.79 -58.44
CA TRP A 18 -6.03 2.01 -57.02
C TRP A 18 -6.23 3.48 -56.68
N ASN A 19 -7.36 3.80 -56.05
CA ASN A 19 -7.58 5.12 -55.45
C ASN A 19 -6.83 5.18 -54.12
N MET A 20 -5.73 5.93 -54.07
CA MET A 20 -4.95 6.16 -52.87
C MET A 20 -5.85 6.83 -51.80
N PRO A 21 -6.21 6.15 -50.70
CA PRO A 21 -6.92 6.85 -49.62
C PRO A 21 -5.98 7.91 -49.05
N PHE A 22 -6.50 9.13 -48.86
CA PHE A 22 -5.75 10.27 -48.34
C PHE A 22 -5.12 9.89 -46.98
N GLN A 23 -3.79 9.79 -46.96
CA GLN A 23 -3.02 9.21 -45.88
C GLN A 23 -2.62 10.33 -44.91
N LEU A 24 -3.52 10.68 -43.99
CA LEU A 24 -3.31 11.72 -42.98
C LEU A 24 -2.45 11.27 -41.78
N ASP A 25 -2.04 10.00 -41.74
CA ASP A 25 -1.33 9.41 -40.59
C ASP A 25 -0.01 8.71 -40.99
N ASP A 26 0.67 9.14 -42.06
CA ASP A 26 2.10 8.81 -42.15
C ASP A 26 2.85 9.76 -41.20
N PRO A 27 3.43 9.26 -40.09
CA PRO A 27 4.18 10.12 -39.19
C PRO A 27 5.28 10.82 -39.99
N PRO A 28 5.51 12.12 -39.75
CA PRO A 28 6.45 12.90 -40.53
C PRO A 28 7.82 12.22 -40.51
N ILE A 29 8.35 12.00 -41.71
CA ILE A 29 9.69 11.46 -41.88
C ILE A 29 10.67 12.50 -41.35
N VAL A 30 11.19 12.28 -40.15
CA VAL A 30 12.18 13.18 -39.55
C VAL A 30 13.54 12.86 -40.18
N PRO A 31 14.14 13.77 -40.97
CA PRO A 31 15.49 13.55 -41.49
C PRO A 31 16.46 13.54 -40.31
N THR A 32 17.30 12.52 -40.22
CA THR A 32 18.34 12.40 -39.20
C THR A 32 19.67 12.89 -39.76
N THR A 33 20.57 13.31 -38.87
CA THR A 33 21.91 13.81 -39.24
C THR A 33 22.78 12.77 -39.97
N VAL A 34 22.36 11.49 -40.01
CA VAL A 34 23.09 10.39 -40.64
C VAL A 34 22.16 9.53 -41.51
N GLY A 35 21.63 10.10 -42.59
CA GLY A 35 21.33 9.42 -43.87
C GLY A 35 20.36 8.22 -43.92
N LYS A 36 19.79 7.77 -42.80
CA LYS A 36 18.77 6.70 -42.78
C LYS A 36 17.56 7.15 -41.96
N MET A 37 16.38 6.97 -42.56
CA MET A 37 15.11 7.12 -41.85
C MET A 37 15.11 6.20 -40.64
N MET A 38 14.92 6.75 -39.43
CA MET A 38 14.86 5.97 -38.21
C MET A 38 13.41 5.56 -37.95
N GLU A 39 13.20 4.26 -37.67
CA GLU A 39 11.93 3.70 -37.24
C GLU A 39 12.05 3.33 -35.76
N LEU A 40 11.08 3.74 -34.93
CA LEU A 40 11.04 3.33 -33.53
C LEU A 40 10.79 1.83 -33.43
N ARG A 41 11.79 1.05 -33.02
CA ARG A 41 11.68 -0.41 -32.91
C ARG A 41 11.11 -0.89 -31.57
N CYS A 42 11.49 -0.23 -30.48
CA CYS A 42 11.11 -0.62 -29.12
C CYS A 42 11.21 0.56 -28.17
N VAL A 43 10.27 0.65 -27.22
CA VAL A 43 10.34 1.54 -26.06
C VAL A 43 10.28 0.67 -24.81
N VAL A 44 11.26 0.82 -23.93
CA VAL A 44 11.25 0.20 -22.60
C VAL A 44 11.12 1.31 -21.57
N GLY A 45 10.01 1.30 -20.82
CA GLY A 45 9.75 2.25 -19.75
C GLY A 45 9.70 1.54 -18.40
N VAL A 46 10.53 1.99 -17.44
CA VAL A 46 10.42 1.58 -16.04
C VAL A 46 9.64 2.64 -15.29
N ILE A 47 8.36 2.38 -15.05
CA ILE A 47 7.45 3.35 -14.44
C ILE A 47 7.09 2.89 -13.03
N ARG A 48 7.18 3.82 -12.07
CA ARG A 48 6.66 3.64 -10.72
C ARG A 48 5.16 3.94 -10.71
N HIS A 49 4.43 3.34 -9.76
CA HIS A 49 3.07 3.74 -9.45
C HIS A 49 2.91 5.27 -9.31
N GLY A 50 1.79 5.79 -9.82
CA GLY A 50 1.33 7.16 -9.56
C GLY A 50 0.94 7.37 -8.10
N ASP A 51 0.23 8.47 -7.82
CA ASP A 51 -0.03 8.89 -6.45
C ASP A 51 -0.69 7.79 -5.59
N ARG A 52 -0.14 7.59 -4.39
CA ARG A 52 -0.63 6.62 -3.41
C ARG A 52 -1.01 7.39 -2.17
N THR A 53 -2.25 7.22 -1.74
CA THR A 53 -2.67 7.70 -0.42
C THR A 53 -1.74 7.13 0.66
N PRO A 54 -1.16 7.99 1.53
CA PRO A 54 -0.22 7.55 2.54
C PRO A 54 -0.89 6.56 3.51
N LYS A 55 -0.22 5.43 3.77
CA LYS A 55 -0.71 4.43 4.72
C LYS A 55 -0.21 4.76 6.13
N GLN A 56 -1.12 4.81 7.08
CA GLN A 56 -0.83 4.93 8.50
C GLN A 56 -0.53 3.55 9.07
N LYS A 57 0.73 3.31 9.41
CA LYS A 57 1.20 2.04 9.96
C LYS A 57 1.68 2.23 11.39
N MET A 58 0.91 1.70 12.33
CA MET A 58 1.26 1.69 13.74
C MET A 58 2.00 0.42 14.11
N LYS A 59 3.04 0.54 14.94
CA LYS A 59 3.74 -0.59 15.56
C LYS A 59 3.71 -0.41 17.07
N LEU A 60 3.24 -1.43 17.79
CA LEU A 60 3.16 -1.42 19.24
C LEU A 60 3.67 -2.75 19.80
N GLU A 61 4.37 -2.67 20.92
CA GLU A 61 4.64 -3.81 21.79
C GLU A 61 3.55 -3.85 22.86
N VAL A 62 2.88 -5.00 23.00
CA VAL A 62 1.72 -5.15 23.88
C VAL A 62 1.98 -6.19 24.95
N ARG A 63 1.47 -5.91 26.14
CA ARG A 63 1.61 -6.70 27.37
C ARG A 63 0.27 -6.92 28.05
N HIS A 64 -0.71 -6.05 27.80
CA HIS A 64 -2.03 -6.18 28.39
C HIS A 64 -2.75 -7.46 27.92
N PRO A 65 -3.38 -8.23 28.82
CA PRO A 65 -4.08 -9.47 28.48
C PRO A 65 -5.11 -9.34 27.36
N LYS A 66 -5.85 -8.22 27.30
CA LYS A 66 -6.82 -7.94 26.22
C LYS A 66 -6.18 -7.95 24.82
N PHE A 67 -4.94 -7.48 24.69
CA PHE A 67 -4.24 -7.58 23.41
C PHE A 67 -3.83 -9.03 23.11
N PHE A 68 -3.61 -9.87 24.11
CA PHE A 68 -3.28 -11.28 23.90
C PHE A 68 -4.45 -12.05 23.30
N ASP A 69 -5.68 -11.66 23.63
CA ASP A 69 -6.90 -12.22 23.05
C ASP A 69 -6.97 -12.01 21.54
N ILE A 70 -6.49 -10.85 21.07
CA ILE A 70 -6.35 -10.57 19.64
C ILE A 70 -5.35 -11.53 18.98
N PHE A 71 -4.25 -11.87 19.65
CA PHE A 71 -3.35 -12.91 19.15
C PHE A 71 -4.03 -14.27 19.14
N ARG A 72 -4.76 -14.65 20.19
CA ARG A 72 -5.48 -15.93 20.23
C ARG A 72 -6.51 -16.03 19.10
N LYS A 73 -7.22 -14.95 18.80
CA LYS A 73 -8.29 -14.89 17.80
C LYS A 73 -7.79 -14.82 16.35
N TYR A 74 -6.70 -14.09 16.11
CA TYR A 74 -6.28 -13.74 14.75
C TYR A 74 -4.86 -14.20 14.39
N SER A 75 -4.11 -14.83 15.30
CA SER A 75 -2.83 -15.41 14.93
C SER A 75 -3.04 -16.64 14.04
N GLU A 76 -2.49 -16.58 12.84
CA GLU A 76 -2.36 -17.76 11.99
C GLU A 76 -1.19 -18.60 12.51
N SER A 77 -1.39 -19.92 12.52
CA SER A 77 -0.53 -20.94 13.12
C SER A 77 0.96 -20.65 12.97
N HIS A 78 1.66 -20.62 14.12
CA HIS A 78 3.12 -20.48 14.30
C HIS A 78 3.75 -19.08 14.40
N LYS A 79 3.00 -17.96 14.41
CA LYS A 79 3.57 -16.61 14.59
C LYS A 79 2.93 -15.79 15.71
N PHE A 80 2.80 -16.38 16.91
CA PHE A 80 2.34 -15.67 18.11
C PHE A 80 3.17 -14.44 18.49
N ALA A 81 4.41 -14.31 18.01
CA ALA A 81 5.27 -13.17 18.34
C ALA A 81 4.80 -11.84 17.71
N ARG A 82 4.12 -11.85 16.55
CA ARG A 82 3.77 -10.63 15.83
C ARG A 82 2.58 -10.81 14.91
N ILE A 83 1.59 -9.93 15.06
CA ILE A 83 0.39 -9.90 14.23
C ILE A 83 0.28 -8.59 13.44
N LYS A 84 -0.37 -8.66 12.26
CA LYS A 84 -0.61 -7.53 11.37
C LYS A 84 -2.11 -7.46 11.08
N LEU A 85 -2.78 -6.44 11.58
CA LEU A 85 -4.21 -6.22 11.44
C LEU A 85 -4.46 -5.14 10.38
N LYS A 86 -5.40 -5.43 9.48
CA LYS A 86 -5.77 -4.52 8.37
C LYS A 86 -7.27 -4.45 8.13
N LYS A 87 -8.04 -5.46 8.54
CA LYS A 87 -9.48 -5.50 8.26
C LYS A 87 -10.21 -4.50 9.18
N PRO A 88 -11.26 -3.80 8.70
CA PRO A 88 -12.02 -2.85 9.50
C PRO A 88 -12.44 -3.37 10.88
N GLN A 89 -13.02 -4.57 10.94
CA GLN A 89 -13.44 -5.21 12.21
C GLN A 89 -12.27 -5.42 13.18
N GLN A 90 -11.11 -5.88 12.68
CA GLN A 90 -9.92 -6.06 13.50
C GLN A 90 -9.38 -4.74 14.05
N LEU A 91 -9.44 -3.67 13.25
CA LEU A 91 -8.99 -2.35 13.67
C LEU A 91 -9.95 -1.72 14.68
N GLN A 92 -11.26 -1.97 14.55
CA GLN A 92 -12.27 -1.57 15.52
C GLN A 92 -12.05 -2.24 16.87
N GLU A 93 -11.82 -3.57 16.90
CA GLU A 93 -11.52 -4.29 18.14
C GLU A 93 -10.29 -3.71 18.86
N ILE A 94 -9.25 -3.32 18.12
CA ILE A 94 -8.09 -2.63 18.71
C ILE A 94 -8.46 -1.26 19.26
N LEU A 95 -9.22 -0.48 18.51
CA LEU A 95 -9.65 0.85 18.93
C LEU A 95 -10.46 0.78 20.23
N ASP A 96 -11.36 -0.20 20.35
CA ASP A 96 -12.20 -0.38 21.53
C ASP A 96 -11.37 -0.76 22.76
N ILE A 97 -10.41 -1.69 22.62
CA ILE A 97 -9.45 -2.01 23.68
C ILE A 97 -8.66 -0.76 24.11
N VAL A 98 -8.17 0.02 23.15
CA VAL A 98 -7.38 1.23 23.43
C VAL A 98 -8.21 2.29 24.17
N ARG A 99 -9.48 2.49 23.79
CA ARG A 99 -10.40 3.41 24.48
C ARG A 99 -10.62 3.00 25.92
N GLU A 100 -10.90 1.71 26.14
CA GLU A 100 -11.14 1.17 27.47
C GLU A 100 -9.90 1.32 28.37
N LEU A 101 -8.70 1.02 27.86
CA LEU A 101 -7.46 1.20 28.61
C LEU A 101 -7.20 2.67 28.97
N LEU A 102 -7.45 3.60 28.03
CA LEU A 102 -7.32 5.03 28.32
C LEU A 102 -8.30 5.50 29.39
N GLU A 103 -9.55 5.04 29.34
CA GLU A 103 -10.53 5.32 30.39
C GLU A 103 -10.12 4.75 31.75
N GLN A 104 -9.54 3.55 31.81
CA GLN A 104 -9.05 2.95 33.05
C GLN A 104 -7.89 3.76 33.66
N ILE A 105 -6.98 4.28 32.81
CA ILE A 105 -5.89 5.17 33.23
C ILE A 105 -6.48 6.50 33.74
N ASP A 106 -7.43 7.10 33.03
CA ASP A 106 -8.04 8.38 33.41
C ASP A 106 -8.82 8.32 34.73
N ARG A 107 -9.45 7.17 35.02
CA ARG A 107 -10.17 6.94 36.28
C ARG A 107 -9.25 6.71 37.48
N GLY A 108 -7.94 6.52 37.26
CA GLY A 108 -6.97 6.27 38.33
C GLY A 108 -7.27 5.01 39.16
N SER A 109 -7.90 4.00 38.54
CA SER A 109 -8.24 2.74 39.20
C SER A 109 -6.97 1.96 39.57
N SER A 110 -7.04 1.07 40.56
CA SER A 110 -5.95 0.14 40.92
C SER A 110 -5.46 -0.70 39.74
N GLU A 111 -6.33 -0.95 38.76
CA GLU A 111 -5.98 -1.62 37.50
C GLU A 111 -5.08 -0.78 36.57
N SER A 112 -5.01 0.54 36.76
CA SER A 112 -4.12 1.41 35.97
C SER A 112 -2.64 1.08 36.21
N GLU A 113 -2.28 0.52 37.36
CA GLU A 113 -0.91 0.06 37.64
C GLU A 113 -0.54 -1.21 36.84
N LEU A 114 -1.53 -1.97 36.37
CA LEU A 114 -1.33 -3.16 35.53
C LEU A 114 -1.15 -2.80 34.05
N ILE A 115 -1.42 -1.55 33.66
CA ILE A 115 -1.28 -1.09 32.28
C ILE A 115 0.16 -0.62 32.07
N GLU A 116 0.99 -1.52 31.55
CA GLU A 116 2.40 -1.24 31.25
C GLU A 116 2.59 -0.46 29.92
N GLU A 117 1.55 -0.37 29.08
CA GLU A 117 1.58 0.41 27.85
C GLU A 117 1.66 1.92 28.13
N LYS A 118 2.65 2.59 27.52
CA LYS A 118 2.75 4.06 27.58
C LYS A 118 1.46 4.70 27.06
N ARG A 119 0.79 5.50 27.91
CA ARG A 119 -0.41 6.29 27.58
C ARG A 119 -0.30 7.01 26.23
N SER A 120 0.84 7.67 25.97
CA SER A 120 1.07 8.41 24.71
C SER A 120 0.98 7.53 23.45
N LYS A 121 1.38 6.25 23.53
CA LYS A 121 1.25 5.30 22.41
C LYS A 121 -0.21 4.88 22.20
N LEU A 122 -0.98 4.73 23.29
CA LEU A 122 -2.41 4.43 23.22
C LEU A 122 -3.19 5.60 22.61
N GLU A 123 -2.91 6.83 23.04
CA GLU A 123 -3.50 8.05 22.48
C GLU A 123 -3.18 8.21 20.98
N GLN A 124 -1.94 7.94 20.58
CA GLN A 124 -1.54 7.98 19.17
C GLN A 124 -2.31 6.97 18.32
N ILE A 125 -2.50 5.74 18.83
CA ILE A 125 -3.28 4.71 18.13
C ILE A 125 -4.75 5.11 18.04
N LYS A 126 -5.33 5.60 19.15
CA LYS A 126 -6.70 6.11 19.16
C LYS A 126 -6.88 7.17 18.08
N HIS A 127 -6.02 8.20 18.06
CA HIS A 127 -6.11 9.28 17.09
C HIS A 127 -6.02 8.75 15.65
N VAL A 128 -5.02 7.93 15.34
CA VAL A 128 -4.83 7.36 13.99
C VAL A 128 -6.02 6.49 13.56
N LEU A 129 -6.59 5.70 14.46
CA LEU A 129 -7.69 4.79 14.15
C LEU A 129 -9.05 5.50 14.06
N GLU A 130 -9.26 6.57 14.82
CA GLU A 130 -10.48 7.40 14.80
C GLU A 130 -10.50 8.43 13.68
N MET A 131 -9.34 8.77 13.11
CA MET A 131 -9.28 9.71 11.99
C MET A 131 -10.32 9.36 10.92
N TYR A 132 -10.98 10.37 10.34
CA TYR A 132 -12.00 10.17 9.30
C TYR A 132 -13.27 9.36 9.70
N GLY A 133 -13.46 9.04 10.99
CA GLY A 133 -14.71 8.55 11.58
C GLY A 133 -15.09 7.09 11.31
N HIS A 134 -14.68 6.51 10.18
CA HIS A 134 -14.94 5.10 9.86
C HIS A 134 -13.74 4.43 9.18
N PHE A 135 -13.67 3.11 9.30
CA PHE A 135 -12.63 2.31 8.63
C PHE A 135 -13.06 2.01 7.19
N SER A 136 -12.57 2.79 6.24
CA SER A 136 -12.67 2.51 4.80
C SER A 136 -11.28 2.41 4.16
N GLY A 137 -11.16 1.50 3.18
CA GLY A 137 -9.90 1.28 2.44
C GLY A 137 -8.79 0.55 3.20
N ILE A 138 -7.58 0.56 2.63
CA ILE A 138 -6.39 -0.18 3.12
C ILE A 138 -5.32 0.79 3.65
N ASN A 139 -5.78 1.95 4.14
CA ASN A 139 -4.91 3.06 4.51
C ASN A 139 -4.43 2.95 5.97
N ARG A 140 -4.99 2.04 6.76
CA ARG A 140 -4.58 1.80 8.15
C ARG A 140 -4.05 0.39 8.33
N LYS A 141 -3.03 0.27 9.17
CA LYS A 141 -2.47 -1.02 9.58
C LYS A 141 -1.93 -0.92 10.99
N VAL A 142 -2.41 -1.79 11.87
CA VAL A 142 -1.84 -1.98 13.19
C VAL A 142 -0.98 -3.23 13.18
N GLN A 143 0.17 -3.14 13.83
CA GLN A 143 1.08 -4.26 13.95
C GLN A 143 1.51 -4.40 15.41
N LEU A 144 1.04 -5.45 16.05
CA LEU A 144 1.35 -5.74 17.44
C LEU A 144 2.49 -6.74 17.53
N LYS A 145 3.35 -6.56 18.54
CA LYS A 145 4.39 -7.50 18.95
C LYS A 145 4.08 -7.98 20.37
N TYR A 146 3.97 -9.29 20.52
CA TYR A 146 3.62 -9.96 21.78
C TYR A 146 4.81 -9.94 22.74
N GLN A 147 4.66 -9.36 23.93
CA GLN A 147 5.73 -9.23 24.94
C GLN A 147 5.24 -9.62 26.34
N PRO A 148 4.96 -10.90 26.61
CA PRO A 148 4.38 -11.36 27.89
C PRO A 148 5.34 -11.28 29.08
N LYS A 149 6.66 -11.21 28.83
CA LYS A 149 7.71 -11.17 29.88
C LYS A 149 8.40 -9.80 29.98
N GLY A 150 7.80 -8.75 29.41
CA GLY A 150 8.41 -7.43 29.35
C GLY A 150 9.50 -7.28 28.27
N ARG A 151 10.16 -6.11 28.23
CA ARG A 151 11.15 -5.76 27.21
C ARG A 151 12.44 -6.57 27.41
N PRO A 152 12.94 -7.33 26.42
CA PRO A 152 14.31 -7.84 26.49
C PRO A 152 15.25 -6.63 26.52
N ARG A 153 16.20 -6.65 27.46
CA ARG A 153 17.10 -5.55 27.88
C ARG A 153 17.85 -4.84 26.73
N ASN A 154 17.81 -5.39 25.51
CA ASN A 154 18.63 -4.98 24.36
C ASN A 154 17.83 -4.49 23.13
N SER A 155 16.52 -4.24 23.24
CA SER A 155 15.71 -3.77 22.10
C SER A 155 15.59 -2.24 22.08
N SER A 156 16.49 -1.55 21.39
CA SER A 156 16.39 -0.11 21.09
C SER A 156 15.31 0.12 20.02
N SER A 157 14.22 0.79 20.40
CA SER A 157 13.15 1.24 19.51
C SER A 157 12.40 2.40 20.18
N ASP A 158 13.15 3.31 20.79
CA ASP A 158 12.66 4.63 21.20
C ASP A 158 13.62 5.65 20.56
N ASP A 159 13.32 6.03 19.32
CA ASP A 159 13.36 7.39 18.79
C ASP A 159 12.02 7.61 18.08
#